data_AF-A0A2M9JEM8-F1
#
_entry.id   AF-A0A2M9JEM8-F1
#
_cell.length_a   1.000
_cell.length_b   1.000
_cell.length_c   1.000
_cell.angle_alpha   90.00
_cell.angle_beta   90.00
_cell.angle_gamma   90.00
#
_symmetry.space_group_name_H-M   'P 1'
#
loop_
_entity.id
_entity.type
_entity.pdbx_description
1 polymer ?
#
loop_
_entity_poly.entity_id
_entity_poly.type
_entity_poly.pdbx_seq_one_letter_code
_entity_poly.pdbx_strand_id
1 'polypeptide(L)'
;MRGRPFSGADLTWAAARIQEMLVRITDVAHTLATWHRTAPRPDLTAARRVVTRGLDIDDSAEILYQDWMLIENQAGNRAGVSAAYETLRTVNQRLEIGMEGETEKVFDTIMSRTAS
;
A
#
# COMPACT_ATOMS: atom_id res chain seq x y z
N MET A 1 7.85 -4.46 -21.67
CA MET A 1 6.43 -4.24 -22.01
C MET A 1 5.79 -3.47 -20.87
N ARG A 2 5.35 -2.24 -21.10
CA ARG A 2 4.43 -1.51 -20.23
C ARG A 2 3.08 -1.57 -20.93
N GLY A 3 2.09 -2.13 -20.26
CA GLY A 3 0.73 -2.24 -20.77
C GLY A 3 -0.13 -2.82 -19.66
N ARG A 4 -1.26 -2.17 -19.40
CA ARG A 4 -2.32 -2.77 -18.58
C ARG A 4 -2.81 -3.99 -19.39
N PRO A 5 -2.73 -5.23 -18.88
CA PRO A 5 -3.28 -6.37 -19.60
C PRO A 5 -4.74 -6.06 -19.99
N PHE A 6 -5.09 -6.30 -21.26
CA PHE A 6 -6.46 -6.18 -21.77
C PHE A 6 -7.06 -4.77 -21.88
N SER A 7 -6.26 -3.71 -21.99
CA SER A 7 -6.81 -2.38 -22.30
C SER A 7 -7.47 -2.35 -23.69
N GLY A 8 -8.80 -2.42 -23.76
CA GLY A 8 -9.58 -2.21 -25.00
C GLY A 8 -10.71 -3.20 -25.29
N ALA A 9 -10.92 -4.24 -24.47
CA ALA A 9 -12.04 -5.16 -24.65
C ALA A 9 -12.74 -5.42 -23.31
N ASP A 10 -14.07 -5.32 -23.29
CA ASP A 10 -14.90 -5.63 -22.13
C ASP A 10 -14.99 -7.17 -21.97
N LEU A 11 -13.92 -7.75 -21.44
CA LEU A 11 -13.76 -9.20 -21.26
C LEU A 11 -14.26 -9.58 -19.88
N THR A 12 -15.59 -9.63 -19.71
CA THR A 12 -16.24 -10.02 -18.43
C THR A 12 -15.75 -11.37 -17.90
N TRP A 13 -15.40 -12.31 -18.79
CA TRP A 13 -14.81 -13.61 -18.41
C TRP A 13 -13.40 -13.49 -17.80
N ALA A 14 -12.64 -12.44 -18.16
CA ALA A 14 -11.28 -12.22 -17.67
C ALA A 14 -11.23 -11.40 -16.37
N ALA A 15 -12.34 -10.74 -16.00
CA ALA A 15 -12.40 -9.86 -14.83
C ALA A 15 -11.96 -10.59 -13.54
N ALA A 16 -12.48 -11.79 -13.29
CA ALA A 16 -12.10 -12.59 -12.13
C ALA A 16 -10.60 -12.95 -12.14
N ARG A 17 -10.04 -13.25 -13.32
CA ARG A 17 -8.61 -13.56 -13.45
C ARG A 17 -7.73 -12.34 -13.23
N ILE A 18 -8.15 -11.17 -13.73
CA ILE A 18 -7.46 -9.90 -13.49
C ILE A 18 -7.45 -9.60 -11.99
N GLN A 19 -8.59 -9.74 -11.30
CA GLN A 19 -8.66 -9.55 -9.85
C GLN A 19 -7.74 -10.51 -9.09
N GLU A 20 -7.71 -11.78 -9.46
CA GLU A 20 -6.76 -12.75 -8.85
C GLU A 20 -5.30 -12.34 -9.07
N MET A 21 -4.95 -11.81 -10.25
CA MET A 21 -3.60 -11.32 -10.53
C MET A 21 -3.26 -10.09 -9.70
N LEU A 22 -4.20 -9.14 -9.53
CA LEU A 22 -4.00 -7.96 -8.68
C LEU A 22 -3.74 -8.36 -7.23
N VAL A 23 -4.58 -9.23 -6.66
CA VAL A 23 -4.41 -9.74 -5.28
C VAL A 23 -3.02 -10.37 -5.11
N ARG A 24 -2.61 -11.27 -6.01
CA ARG A 24 -1.29 -11.91 -5.91
C ARG A 24 -0.12 -10.91 -6.02
N ILE A 25 -0.26 -9.87 -6.83
CA ILE A 25 0.75 -8.81 -6.95
C ILE A 25 0.84 -8.02 -5.64
N THR A 26 -0.31 -7.65 -5.07
CA THR A 26 -0.41 -6.96 -3.79
C THR A 26 0.21 -7.79 -2.66
N ASP A 27 -0.07 -9.09 -2.58
CA ASP A 27 0.52 -9.99 -1.59
C ASP A 27 2.05 -10.06 -1.69
N VAL A 28 2.58 -10.14 -2.92
CA VAL A 28 4.04 -10.14 -3.15
C VAL A 28 4.65 -8.79 -2.75
N ALA A 29 3.99 -7.68 -3.08
CA ALA A 29 4.46 -6.35 -2.70
C ALA A 29 4.48 -6.19 -1.17
N HIS A 30 3.41 -6.58 -0.48
CA HIS A 30 3.34 -6.57 0.98
C HIS A 30 4.43 -7.44 1.63
N THR A 31 4.62 -8.66 1.12
CA THR A 31 5.64 -9.60 1.60
C THR A 31 7.04 -9.00 1.46
N LEU A 32 7.36 -8.45 0.28
CA LEU A 32 8.67 -7.85 0.02
C LEU A 32 8.89 -6.56 0.83
N ALA A 33 7.86 -5.72 1.00
CA ALA A 33 7.92 -4.54 1.84
C ALA A 33 8.22 -4.90 3.30
N THR A 34 7.49 -5.89 3.83
CA THR A 34 7.70 -6.44 5.18
C THR A 34 9.09 -7.02 5.35
N TRP A 35 9.57 -7.81 4.36
CA TRP A 35 10.92 -8.38 4.40
C TRP A 35 11.99 -7.30 4.41
N HIS A 36 11.93 -6.33 3.49
CA HIS A 36 12.89 -5.23 3.44
C HIS A 36 12.89 -4.38 4.71
N ARG A 37 11.76 -4.26 5.40
CA ARG A 37 11.60 -3.50 6.63
C ARG A 37 12.12 -4.23 7.88
N THR A 38 11.98 -5.56 7.93
CA THR A 38 12.23 -6.36 9.15
C THR A 38 13.50 -7.22 9.08
N ALA A 39 14.17 -7.30 7.92
CA ALA A 39 15.45 -8.00 7.79
C ALA A 39 16.53 -7.44 8.76
N PRO A 40 17.57 -8.24 9.11
CA PRO A 40 18.63 -7.80 10.04
C PRO A 40 19.34 -6.50 9.64
N ARG A 41 19.35 -6.17 8.34
CA ARG A 41 19.77 -4.88 7.80
C ARG A 41 18.63 -4.32 6.96
N PRO A 42 17.71 -3.54 7.55
CA PRO A 42 16.57 -3.01 6.82
C PRO A 42 16.99 -2.13 5.63
N ASP A 43 16.30 -2.28 4.50
CA ASP A 43 16.40 -1.38 3.35
C ASP A 43 15.05 -0.68 3.15
N LEU A 44 14.84 0.42 3.87
CA LEU A 44 13.60 1.19 3.80
C LEU A 44 13.38 1.85 2.44
N THR A 45 14.45 2.06 1.65
CA THR A 45 14.32 2.59 0.29
C THR A 45 13.77 1.51 -0.64
N ALA A 46 14.25 0.27 -0.53
CA ALA A 46 13.68 -0.85 -1.25
C ALA A 46 12.24 -1.14 -0.84
N ALA A 47 11.94 -1.12 0.47
CA ALA A 47 10.57 -1.27 0.97
C ALA A 47 9.62 -0.24 0.35
N ARG A 48 10.00 1.05 0.36
CA ARG A 48 9.22 2.13 -0.25
C ARG A 48 9.02 1.92 -1.76
N ARG A 49 10.08 1.54 -2.49
CA ARG A 49 9.98 1.26 -3.95
C ARG A 49 9.01 0.13 -4.26
N VAL A 50 8.98 -0.92 -3.44
CA VAL A 50 8.05 -2.05 -3.62
C VAL A 50 6.62 -1.60 -3.38
N VAL A 51 6.35 -0.89 -2.29
CA VAL A 51 5.03 -0.33 -1.97
C VAL A 51 4.53 0.57 -3.09
N THR A 52 5.34 1.54 -3.54
CA THR A 52 4.95 2.45 -4.63
C THR A 52 4.60 1.69 -5.91
N ARG A 53 5.37 0.65 -6.26
CA ARG A 53 5.07 -0.17 -7.44
C ARG A 53 3.79 -0.99 -7.29
N GLY A 54 3.49 -1.48 -6.08
CA GLY A 54 2.22 -2.16 -5.82
C GLY A 54 1.04 -1.20 -5.97
N LEU A 55 1.15 0.00 -5.42
CA LEU A 55 0.13 1.05 -5.52
C LEU A 55 -0.05 1.59 -6.95
N ASP A 56 1.01 1.61 -7.77
CA ASP A 56 0.90 1.92 -9.21
C ASP A 56 0.03 0.88 -9.97
N ILE A 57 -0.09 -0.34 -9.44
CA ILE A 57 -0.83 -1.45 -10.03
C ILE A 57 -2.26 -1.52 -9.48
N ASP A 58 -2.39 -1.42 -8.16
CA ASP A 58 -3.65 -1.41 -7.42
C ASP A 58 -3.58 -0.38 -6.30
N ASP A 59 -4.16 0.79 -6.55
CA ASP A 59 -4.16 1.91 -5.61
C ASP A 59 -5.19 1.75 -4.49
N SER A 60 -6.06 0.72 -4.56
CA SER A 60 -7.07 0.41 -3.55
C SER A 60 -6.54 -0.50 -2.42
N ALA A 61 -5.31 -1.02 -2.56
CA ALA A 61 -4.73 -1.95 -1.60
C ALA A 61 -4.32 -1.27 -0.28
N GLU A 62 -5.24 -1.18 0.69
CA GLU A 62 -5.02 -0.54 2.00
C GLU A 62 -3.78 -1.08 2.74
N ILE A 63 -3.53 -2.38 2.65
CA ILE A 63 -2.37 -3.03 3.28
C ILE A 63 -1.04 -2.42 2.83
N LEU A 64 -0.94 -1.93 1.59
CA LEU A 64 0.28 -1.27 1.10
C LEU A 64 0.44 0.15 1.65
N TYR A 65 -0.65 0.85 1.96
CA TYR A 65 -0.57 2.11 2.70
C TYR A 65 -0.24 1.89 4.18
N GLN A 66 -0.71 0.80 4.78
CA GLN A 66 -0.26 0.39 6.12
C GLN A 66 1.26 0.15 6.13
N ASP A 67 1.78 -0.57 5.15
CA ASP A 67 3.23 -0.75 4.97
C ASP A 67 3.94 0.59 4.78
N TRP A 68 3.39 1.48 3.95
CA TRP A 68 3.96 2.82 3.75
C TRP A 68 4.08 3.57 5.07
N MET A 69 3.01 3.65 5.86
CA MET A 69 3.01 4.29 7.17
C MET A 69 4.07 3.69 8.10
N LEU A 70 4.18 2.36 8.15
CA LEU A 70 5.18 1.68 8.98
C LEU A 70 6.62 1.97 8.51
N ILE A 71 6.85 2.04 7.20
CA ILE A 71 8.16 2.38 6.60
C ILE A 71 8.55 3.81 6.98
N GLU A 72 7.65 4.78 6.82
CA GLU A 72 7.92 6.18 7.15
C GLU A 72 8.15 6.38 8.65
N ASN A 73 7.36 5.71 9.49
CA ASN A 73 7.56 5.71 10.93
C ASN A 73 8.95 5.17 11.31
N GLN A 74 9.37 4.03 10.74
CA GLN A 74 10.69 3.46 11.01
C GLN A 74 11.84 4.36 10.51
N ALA A 75 11.59 5.19 9.49
CA ALA A 75 12.52 6.21 9.03
C ALA A 75 12.49 7.51 9.86
N GLY A 76 11.61 7.62 10.87
CA GLY A 76 11.40 8.86 11.64
C GLY A 76 10.67 9.95 10.86
N ASN A 77 10.05 9.62 9.73
CA ASN A 77 9.39 10.57 8.84
C ASN A 77 7.88 10.68 9.15
N ARG A 78 7.54 11.41 10.21
CA ARG A 78 6.13 11.59 10.63
C ARG A 78 5.27 12.23 9.55
N ALA A 79 5.80 13.21 8.81
CA ALA A 79 5.09 13.84 7.70
C ALA A 79 4.78 12.84 6.58
N GLY A 80 5.69 11.88 6.32
CA GLY A 80 5.46 10.78 5.40
C GLY A 80 4.32 9.86 5.84
N VAL A 81 4.21 9.56 7.14
CA VAL A 81 3.09 8.77 7.68
C VAL A 81 1.74 9.46 7.41
N SER A 82 1.65 10.77 7.72
CA SER A 82 0.44 11.54 7.44
C SER A 82 0.13 11.63 5.96
N ALA A 83 1.15 11.80 5.11
CA ALA A 83 0.96 11.83 3.66
C ALA A 83 0.40 10.49 3.12
N ALA A 84 0.89 9.36 3.60
CA ALA A 84 0.37 8.04 3.21
C ALA A 84 -1.12 7.88 3.59
N TYR A 85 -1.47 8.26 4.83
CA TYR A 85 -2.85 8.19 5.32
C TYR A 85 -3.82 9.08 4.54
N GLU A 86 -3.46 10.34 4.31
CA GLU A 86 -4.32 11.27 3.54
C GLU A 86 -4.42 10.89 2.05
N THR A 87 -3.37 10.28 1.49
CA THR A 87 -3.42 9.73 0.14
C THR A 87 -4.46 8.60 0.06
N LEU A 88 -4.41 7.64 0.99
CA LEU A 88 -5.40 6.57 1.05
C LEU A 88 -6.82 7.12 1.26
N ARG A 89 -6.99 8.09 2.16
CA ARG A 89 -8.29 8.73 2.38
C ARG A 89 -8.87 9.33 1.09
N THR A 90 -8.03 9.98 0.29
CA THR A 90 -8.42 10.54 -1.01
C THR A 90 -8.81 9.44 -2.00
N VAL A 91 -8.08 8.33 -2.02
CA VAL A 91 -8.40 7.17 -2.86
C VAL A 91 -9.71 6.52 -2.45
N ASN A 92 -9.90 6.24 -1.17
CA ASN A 92 -11.13 5.65 -0.64
C ASN A 92 -12.35 6.53 -0.90
N GLN A 93 -12.21 7.85 -0.77
CA GLN A 93 -13.26 8.80 -1.14
C GLN A 93 -13.62 8.70 -2.63
N ARG A 94 -12.62 8.63 -3.52
CA ARG A 94 -12.84 8.48 -4.97
C ARG A 94 -13.51 7.14 -5.32
N LEU A 95 -13.22 6.09 -4.56
CA LEU A 95 -13.80 4.75 -4.73
C LEU A 95 -15.12 4.57 -3.97
N GLU A 96 -15.55 5.58 -3.20
CA GLU A 96 -16.75 5.54 -2.34
C GLU A 96 -16.76 4.37 -1.34
N ILE A 97 -15.58 4.02 -0.82
CA ILE A 97 -15.38 2.96 0.19
C ILE A 97 -14.94 3.55 1.54
N GLY A 98 -15.25 2.83 2.62
CA GLY A 98 -14.76 3.16 3.96
C GLY A 98 -13.31 2.75 4.16
N MET A 99 -12.64 3.38 5.12
CA MET A 99 -11.31 2.97 5.60
C MET A 99 -11.42 1.66 6.40
N GLU A 100 -10.46 0.76 6.27
CA GLU A 100 -10.38 -0.41 7.15
C GLU A 100 -9.97 0.00 8.58
N GLY A 101 -10.61 -0.60 9.58
CA GLY A 101 -10.32 -0.30 10.99
C GLY A 101 -8.88 -0.65 11.40
N GLU A 102 -8.22 -1.61 10.74
CA GLU A 102 -6.80 -1.90 10.98
C GLU A 102 -5.90 -0.75 10.50
N THR A 103 -6.24 -0.11 9.39
CA THR A 103 -5.52 1.06 8.88
C THR A 103 -5.60 2.24 9.84
N GLU A 104 -6.79 2.53 10.38
CA GLU A 104 -6.99 3.56 11.40
C GLU A 104 -6.15 3.28 12.65
N LYS A 105 -6.19 2.04 13.16
CA LYS A 105 -5.38 1.61 14.30
C LYS A 105 -3.88 1.81 14.08
N VAL A 106 -3.37 1.46 12.89
CA VAL A 106 -1.95 1.66 12.54
C VAL A 106 -1.59 3.14 12.62
N PHE A 107 -2.39 4.01 12.00
CA PHE A 107 -2.14 5.45 12.00
C PHE A 107 -2.15 6.02 13.42
N ASP A 108 -3.20 5.75 14.19
CA ASP A 108 -3.37 6.24 15.57
C ASP A 108 -2.24 5.75 16.49
N THR A 109 -1.82 4.50 16.35
CA THR A 109 -0.72 3.93 17.13
C THR A 109 0.60 4.64 16.85
N ILE A 110 0.89 4.96 15.59
CA ILE A 110 2.12 5.67 15.21
C ILE A 110 2.06 7.13 15.72
N MET A 111 0.92 7.80 15.53
CA MET A 111 0.76 9.22 15.87
C MET A 111 0.76 9.48 17.37
N SER A 112 0.23 8.55 18.18
CA SER A 112 0.24 8.65 19.65
C SER A 112 1.63 8.39 20.25
N ARG A 113 2.39 7.41 19.74
CA ARG A 113 3.74 7.08 20.22
C ARG A 113 4.76 8.21 20.10
N THR A 114 4.59 9.08 19.10
CA THR A 114 5.55 10.16 18.81
C THR A 114 5.24 11.45 19.61
N ALA A 115 4.19 11.46 20.44
CA ALA A 115 3.83 12.60 21.29
C ALA A 115 4.41 12.51 22.73
N SER A 116 5.14 11.44 23.05
CA SER A 116 5.84 11.21 24.32
C SER A 116 7.35 11.38 24.15
#